data_AF-A0A7C6XXA8-F1
#
_entry.id   AF-A0A7C6XXA8-F1
#
_cell.length_a   1.000
_cell.length_b   1.000
_cell.length_c   1.000
_cell.angle_alpha   90.00
_cell.angle_beta   90.00
_cell.angle_gamma   90.00
#
_symmetry.space_group_name_H-M   'P 1'
#
loop_
_entity.id
_entity.type
_entity.pdbx_description
1 polymer ?
#
loop_
_entity_poly.entity_id
_entity_poly.type
_entity_poly.pdbx_seq_one_letter_code
_entity_poly.pdbx_strand_id
1 'polypeptide(L)'
;MFTRQKAKLIESYRAYIAEKQVDSKVNENAKNLTDINLDIVTDDEAIVLYYILSNRSRKIKKYEIMDWIAENEIFDVNIDNAFDLLSIIGDGKFTGYELEFDTITYKSYLKNINVLLPQLQVYVGKHRILRKDTFLNLWELEIFSDLIKLFISFVIEKRVISYTIIESPNVFERPIIIDSIHEWETENGLGDNILLSNYETCVYTLSRYELVYESDVYPWGKEYTLYPSLAEYLFSPQFPYAEELNVIKNKYEAPLSF
;
A
#
# COMPACT_ATOMS: atom_id res chain seq x y z
N MET A 1 -9.66 -27.63 34.83
CA MET A 1 -9.57 -26.91 33.53
C MET A 1 -8.36 -25.97 33.47
N PHE A 2 -8.03 -25.24 34.55
CA PHE A 2 -6.87 -24.33 34.65
C PHE A 2 -5.46 -24.97 34.52
N THR A 3 -5.30 -26.25 34.84
CA THR A 3 -4.01 -26.96 34.75
C THR A 3 -3.58 -27.29 33.31
N ARG A 4 -4.54 -27.47 32.40
CA ARG A 4 -4.29 -27.84 30.99
C ARG A 4 -3.83 -26.66 30.14
N GLN A 5 -4.31 -25.45 30.45
CA GLN A 5 -3.90 -24.21 29.79
C GLN A 5 -2.49 -23.76 30.22
N LYS A 6 -2.15 -23.94 31.50
CA LYS A 6 -0.81 -23.63 32.02
C LYS A 6 0.27 -24.54 31.43
N ALA A 7 -0.04 -25.82 31.21
CA ALA A 7 0.86 -26.77 30.56
C ALA A 7 1.15 -26.37 29.11
N LYS A 8 0.12 -25.99 28.33
CA LYS A 8 0.27 -25.50 26.95
C LYS A 8 1.16 -24.27 26.87
N LEU A 9 0.99 -23.31 27.78
CA LEU A 9 1.80 -22.09 27.79
C LEU A 9 3.29 -22.36 28.07
N ILE A 10 3.58 -23.29 28.99
CA ILE A 10 4.97 -23.69 29.31
C ILE A 10 5.60 -24.40 28.11
N GLU A 11 4.84 -25.22 27.39
CA GLU A 11 5.32 -25.96 26.22
C GLU A 11 5.60 -25.01 25.04
N SER A 12 4.71 -24.03 24.79
CA SER A 12 4.94 -22.96 23.81
C SER A 12 6.16 -22.10 24.16
N TYR A 13 6.38 -21.80 25.44
CA TYR A 13 7.54 -21.02 25.86
C TYR A 13 8.86 -21.79 25.73
N ARG A 14 8.84 -23.11 25.98
CA ARG A 14 10.01 -23.97 25.74
C ARG A 14 10.33 -24.10 24.26
N ALA A 15 9.32 -24.20 23.40
CA ALA A 15 9.50 -24.19 21.96
C ALA A 15 10.14 -22.88 21.47
N TYR A 16 9.64 -21.74 21.96
CA TYR A 16 10.20 -20.42 21.65
C TYR A 16 11.67 -20.25 22.08
N ILE A 17 12.03 -20.75 23.28
CA ILE A 17 13.42 -20.73 23.77
C ILE A 17 14.32 -21.66 22.92
N ALA A 18 13.81 -22.83 22.52
CA ALA A 18 14.56 -23.78 21.70
C ALA A 18 14.78 -23.24 20.27
N GLU A 19 13.78 -22.58 19.69
CA GLU A 19 13.86 -21.90 18.39
C GLU A 19 14.92 -20.78 18.41
N LYS A 20 14.93 -19.96 19.47
CA LYS A 20 15.99 -18.94 19.69
C LYS A 20 17.40 -19.53 19.89
N GLN A 21 17.52 -20.73 20.46
CA GLN A 21 18.82 -21.39 20.61
C GLN A 21 19.32 -22.00 19.30
N VAL A 22 18.42 -22.44 18.40
CA VAL A 22 18.77 -22.86 17.04
C VAL A 22 19.24 -21.65 16.22
N ASP A 23 18.56 -20.50 16.34
CA ASP A 23 18.99 -19.23 15.71
C ASP A 23 20.39 -18.80 16.17
N SER A 24 20.72 -19.00 17.45
CA SER A 24 22.04 -18.64 17.98
C SER A 24 23.20 -19.52 17.45
N LYS A 25 22.92 -20.78 17.03
CA LYS A 25 23.93 -21.69 16.45
C LYS A 25 24.07 -21.56 14.94
N VAL A 26 23.01 -21.16 14.23
CA VAL A 26 23.11 -20.74 12.82
C VAL A 26 23.97 -19.47 12.69
N ASN A 27 24.01 -18.65 13.73
CA ASN A 27 24.77 -17.39 13.80
C ASN A 27 26.30 -17.54 13.92
N GLU A 28 26.83 -18.72 14.31
CA GLU A 28 28.29 -18.93 14.33
C GLU A 28 28.88 -19.19 12.93
N ASN A 29 28.08 -19.71 11.99
CA ASN A 29 28.49 -19.86 10.59
C ASN A 29 28.22 -18.60 9.74
N ALA A 30 27.44 -17.64 10.24
CA ALA A 30 27.19 -16.35 9.60
C ALA A 30 28.34 -15.34 9.81
N LYS A 31 29.26 -15.60 10.74
CA LYS A 31 30.41 -14.73 11.04
C LYS A 31 31.43 -14.56 9.91
N ASN A 32 31.30 -15.29 8.80
CA ASN A 32 32.17 -15.15 7.62
C ASN A 32 31.54 -14.37 6.45
N LEU A 33 30.37 -13.73 6.63
CA LEU A 33 29.63 -13.03 5.56
C LEU A 33 29.36 -11.54 5.83
N THR A 34 29.90 -10.96 6.91
CA THR A 34 29.56 -9.60 7.38
C THR A 34 30.72 -8.59 7.31
N ASP A 35 31.37 -8.46 6.15
CA ASP A 35 32.41 -7.43 5.93
C ASP A 35 32.18 -6.61 4.65
N ILE A 36 30.93 -6.44 4.23
CA ILE A 36 30.60 -5.39 3.24
C ILE A 36 30.17 -4.18 4.04
N ASN A 37 31.12 -3.28 4.30
CA ASN A 37 30.83 -1.99 4.89
C ASN A 37 30.00 -1.18 3.88
N LEU A 38 28.69 -1.16 4.07
CA LEU A 38 27.79 -0.28 3.35
C LEU A 38 27.92 1.10 3.99
N ASP A 39 28.42 2.08 3.25
CA ASP A 39 28.44 3.49 3.67
C ASP A 39 27.03 4.10 3.53
N ILE A 40 26.04 3.49 4.19
CA ILE A 40 24.63 3.89 4.19
C ILE A 40 24.25 4.24 5.63
N VAL A 41 23.63 5.38 5.83
CA VAL A 41 23.31 5.90 7.17
C VAL A 41 21.81 6.05 7.43
N THR A 42 20.98 5.96 6.40
CA THR A 42 19.52 6.09 6.47
C THR A 42 18.76 4.95 5.78
N ASP A 43 17.50 4.76 6.21
CA ASP A 43 16.57 3.87 5.53
C ASP A 43 16.28 4.34 4.09
N ASP A 44 16.22 5.66 3.85
CA ASP A 44 15.97 6.25 2.54
C ASP A 44 17.00 5.79 1.50
N GLU A 45 18.29 5.93 1.86
CA GLU A 45 19.42 5.47 1.04
C GLU A 45 19.35 3.94 0.82
N ALA A 46 19.02 3.16 1.84
CA ALA A 46 18.92 1.72 1.74
C ALA A 46 17.83 1.28 0.75
N ILE A 47 16.67 1.95 0.78
CA ILE A 47 15.54 1.69 -0.13
C ILE A 47 15.90 2.07 -1.57
N VAL A 48 16.49 3.25 -1.78
CA VAL A 48 16.93 3.67 -3.12
C VAL A 48 18.04 2.75 -3.64
N LEU A 49 18.99 2.36 -2.80
CA LEU A 49 20.03 1.41 -3.20
C LEU A 49 19.47 0.03 -3.51
N TYR A 50 18.47 -0.44 -2.77
CA TYR A 50 17.74 -1.67 -3.10
C TYR A 50 17.19 -1.60 -4.52
N TYR A 51 16.55 -0.50 -4.89
CA TYR A 51 16.01 -0.28 -6.24
C TYR A 51 17.11 -0.31 -7.31
N ILE A 52 18.20 0.46 -7.11
CA ILE A 52 19.38 0.51 -8.01
C ILE A 52 19.89 -0.90 -8.32
N LEU A 53 20.14 -1.68 -7.26
CA LEU A 53 20.73 -3.02 -7.37
C LEU A 53 19.74 -4.03 -7.96
N SER A 54 18.47 -3.98 -7.56
CA SER A 54 17.43 -4.87 -8.06
C SER A 54 17.21 -4.71 -9.56
N ASN A 55 17.18 -3.47 -10.05
CA ASN A 55 16.99 -3.16 -11.46
C ASN A 55 18.28 -3.19 -12.28
N ARG A 56 19.42 -3.42 -11.63
CA ARG A 56 20.76 -3.39 -12.25
C ARG A 56 21.00 -2.11 -13.05
N SER A 57 20.47 -0.99 -12.57
CA SER A 57 20.64 0.30 -13.21
C SER A 57 21.51 1.21 -12.36
N ARG A 58 22.68 1.59 -12.91
CA ARG A 58 23.59 2.55 -12.26
C ARG A 58 23.10 3.99 -12.33
N LYS A 59 22.27 4.31 -13.33
CA LYS A 59 21.68 5.62 -13.56
C LYS A 59 20.18 5.52 -13.40
N ILE A 60 19.62 6.33 -12.52
CA ILE A 60 18.20 6.30 -12.18
C ILE A 60 17.68 7.72 -12.13
N LYS A 61 16.44 7.90 -12.57
CA LYS A 61 15.75 9.18 -12.45
C LYS A 61 14.80 9.15 -11.27
N LYS A 62 14.58 10.31 -10.67
CA LYS A 62 13.73 10.46 -9.49
C LYS A 62 12.32 9.92 -9.70
N TYR A 63 11.69 10.22 -10.85
CA TYR A 63 10.33 9.77 -11.14
C TYR A 63 10.21 8.24 -11.20
N GLU A 64 11.23 7.54 -11.71
CA GLU A 64 11.19 6.06 -11.82
C GLU A 64 11.09 5.40 -10.44
N ILE A 65 11.69 6.02 -9.42
CA ILE A 65 11.64 5.55 -8.05
C ILE A 65 10.36 5.99 -7.36
N MET A 66 9.89 7.21 -7.63
CA MET A 66 8.59 7.67 -7.13
C MET A 66 7.47 6.73 -7.59
N ASP A 67 7.48 6.37 -8.88
CA ASP A 67 6.51 5.43 -9.46
C ASP A 67 6.64 4.06 -8.78
N TRP A 68 7.87 3.53 -8.67
CA TRP A 68 8.09 2.24 -8.01
C TRP A 68 7.65 2.22 -6.53
N ILE A 69 7.95 3.27 -5.77
CA ILE A 69 7.56 3.42 -4.36
C ILE A 69 6.03 3.45 -4.24
N ALA A 70 5.36 4.21 -5.10
CA ALA A 70 3.90 4.29 -5.13
C ALA A 70 3.25 2.95 -5.51
N GLU A 71 3.74 2.30 -6.57
CA GLU A 71 3.26 0.98 -7.03
C GLU A 71 3.44 -0.12 -5.98
N ASN A 72 4.49 -0.03 -5.17
CA ASN A 72 4.81 -1.02 -4.14
C ASN A 72 4.29 -0.65 -2.75
N GLU A 73 3.63 0.50 -2.61
CA GLU A 73 3.08 1.05 -1.37
C GLU A 73 4.14 1.14 -0.26
N ILE A 74 5.27 1.74 -0.63
CA ILE A 74 6.37 2.07 0.26
C ILE A 74 6.17 3.53 0.69
N PHE A 75 6.17 3.80 1.99
CA PHE A 75 5.87 5.12 2.54
C PHE A 75 7.09 5.72 3.24
N ASP A 76 6.99 7.02 3.57
CA ASP A 76 7.98 7.73 4.39
C ASP A 76 9.42 7.70 3.85
N VAL A 77 9.59 7.71 2.52
CA VAL A 77 10.90 7.73 1.86
C VAL A 77 11.23 9.13 1.33
N ASN A 78 12.33 9.71 1.80
CA ASN A 78 12.85 10.96 1.26
C ASN A 78 13.85 10.71 0.13
N ILE A 79 13.35 10.72 -1.11
CA ILE A 79 14.16 10.43 -2.31
C ILE A 79 15.25 11.49 -2.54
N ASP A 80 14.98 12.77 -2.26
CA ASP A 80 15.97 13.83 -2.42
C ASP A 80 17.16 13.64 -1.48
N ASN A 81 16.88 13.32 -0.21
CA ASN A 81 17.89 13.01 0.79
C ASN A 81 18.70 11.76 0.41
N ALA A 82 18.03 10.69 -0.03
CA ALA A 82 18.71 9.48 -0.50
C ALA A 82 19.62 9.77 -1.70
N PHE A 83 19.17 10.57 -2.67
CA PHE A 83 19.96 10.89 -3.87
C PHE A 83 21.18 11.73 -3.52
N ASP A 84 21.03 12.72 -2.64
CA ASP A 84 22.13 13.54 -2.15
C ASP A 84 23.20 12.67 -1.46
N LEU A 85 22.80 11.86 -0.47
CA LEU A 85 23.73 11.02 0.29
C LEU A 85 24.40 9.93 -0.56
N LEU A 86 23.64 9.23 -1.40
CA LEU A 86 24.20 8.22 -2.30
C LEU A 86 25.16 8.81 -3.35
N SER A 87 24.98 10.09 -3.73
CA SER A 87 25.88 10.75 -4.66
C SER A 87 27.26 11.05 -4.08
N ILE A 88 27.37 11.12 -2.74
CA ILE A 88 28.63 11.35 -2.01
C ILE A 88 29.45 10.05 -1.91
N ILE A 89 28.85 8.89 -2.16
CA ILE A 89 29.56 7.61 -2.17
C ILE A 89 30.43 7.51 -3.43
N GLY A 90 31.74 7.57 -3.24
CA GLY A 90 32.73 7.54 -4.33
C GLY A 90 32.62 8.77 -5.23
N ASP A 91 32.76 8.58 -6.55
CA ASP A 91 32.63 9.65 -7.56
C ASP A 91 31.19 9.72 -8.15
N GLY A 92 30.17 9.49 -7.30
CA GLY A 92 28.76 9.60 -7.67
C GLY A 92 28.35 11.01 -8.09
N LYS A 93 27.22 11.14 -8.79
CA LYS A 93 26.70 12.43 -9.26
C LYS A 93 25.18 12.51 -9.13
N PHE A 94 24.70 13.63 -8.61
CA PHE A 94 23.28 13.96 -8.60
C PHE A 94 23.04 15.31 -9.29
N THR A 95 22.14 15.34 -10.27
CA THR A 95 21.81 16.54 -11.06
C THR A 95 20.47 17.18 -10.68
N GLY A 96 19.95 16.86 -9.49
CA GLY A 96 18.63 17.29 -9.02
C GLY A 96 17.47 16.38 -9.47
N TYR A 97 17.62 15.65 -10.58
CA TYR A 97 16.59 14.72 -11.09
C TYR A 97 17.13 13.33 -11.46
N GLU A 98 18.43 13.19 -11.67
CA GLU A 98 19.08 11.92 -12.02
C GLU A 98 20.24 11.66 -11.06
N LEU A 99 20.28 10.46 -10.49
CA LEU A 99 21.42 9.94 -9.74
C LEU A 99 22.22 9.00 -10.65
N GLU A 100 23.50 9.29 -10.78
CA GLU A 100 24.49 8.41 -11.37
C GLU A 100 25.39 7.86 -10.25
N PHE A 101 25.21 6.59 -9.92
CA PHE A 101 26.00 5.94 -8.87
C PHE A 101 27.43 5.66 -9.32
N ASP A 102 28.39 5.73 -8.38
CA ASP A 102 29.80 5.52 -8.68
C ASP A 102 30.04 4.15 -9.33
N THR A 103 30.87 4.11 -10.38
CA THR A 103 31.07 2.89 -11.18
C THR A 103 31.84 1.81 -10.42
N ILE A 104 32.83 2.20 -9.60
CA ILE A 104 33.68 1.23 -8.86
C ILE A 104 32.84 0.60 -7.74
N THR A 105 32.15 1.43 -6.97
CA THR A 105 31.26 1.04 -5.87
C THR A 105 30.11 0.19 -6.39
N TYR A 106 29.43 0.63 -7.46
CA TYR A 106 28.34 -0.13 -8.08
C TYR A 106 28.77 -1.55 -8.47
N LYS A 107 29.93 -1.70 -9.13
CA LYS A 107 30.47 -3.02 -9.48
C LYS A 107 30.82 -3.86 -8.26
N SER A 108 31.31 -3.24 -7.18
CA SER A 108 31.59 -3.92 -5.92
C SER A 108 30.30 -4.46 -5.28
N TYR A 109 29.24 -3.66 -5.24
CA TYR A 109 27.94 -4.07 -4.71
C TYR A 109 27.30 -5.18 -5.55
N LEU A 110 27.34 -5.07 -6.88
CA LEU A 110 26.81 -6.12 -7.76
C LEU A 110 27.51 -7.48 -7.57
N LYS A 111 28.81 -7.51 -7.30
CA LYS A 111 29.52 -8.78 -6.98
C LYS A 111 28.98 -9.45 -5.73
N ASN A 112 28.43 -8.67 -4.81
CA ASN A 112 27.90 -9.11 -3.53
C ASN A 112 26.36 -9.04 -3.46
N ILE A 113 25.69 -8.95 -4.61
CA ILE A 113 24.24 -8.67 -4.70
C ILE A 113 23.39 -9.68 -3.92
N ASN A 114 23.80 -10.95 -3.88
CA ASN A 114 23.07 -12.02 -3.18
C ASN A 114 23.11 -11.87 -1.65
N VAL A 115 24.08 -11.10 -1.13
CA VAL A 115 24.19 -10.76 0.30
C VAL A 115 23.49 -9.43 0.57
N LEU A 116 23.70 -8.44 -0.31
CA LEU A 116 23.20 -7.08 -0.12
C LEU A 116 21.68 -6.94 -0.33
N LEU A 117 21.11 -7.58 -1.36
CA LEU A 117 19.68 -7.43 -1.62
C LEU A 117 18.81 -7.88 -0.44
N PRO A 118 19.01 -9.07 0.17
CA PRO A 118 18.23 -9.47 1.34
C PRO A 118 18.38 -8.51 2.53
N GLN A 119 19.57 -7.94 2.74
CA GLN A 119 19.81 -6.97 3.82
C GLN A 119 19.05 -5.66 3.57
N LEU A 120 19.11 -5.14 2.34
CA LEU A 120 18.44 -3.90 1.96
C LEU A 120 16.91 -4.07 1.90
N GLN A 121 16.43 -5.26 1.54
CA GLN A 121 15.00 -5.60 1.48
C GLN A 121 14.30 -5.42 2.83
N VAL A 122 15.00 -5.58 3.95
CA VAL A 122 14.44 -5.37 5.29
C VAL A 122 13.92 -3.94 5.45
N TYR A 123 14.64 -2.95 4.90
CA TYR A 123 14.22 -1.55 4.94
C TYR A 123 13.00 -1.30 4.05
N VAL A 124 12.97 -1.90 2.86
CA VAL A 124 11.77 -1.87 2.00
C VAL A 124 10.56 -2.44 2.74
N GLY A 125 10.71 -3.61 3.37
CA GLY A 125 9.64 -4.26 4.12
C GLY A 125 9.16 -3.47 5.33
N LYS A 126 10.06 -2.73 6.01
CA LYS A 126 9.73 -1.86 7.15
C LYS A 126 8.81 -0.70 6.75
N HIS A 127 9.01 -0.16 5.56
CA HIS A 127 8.28 1.01 5.04
C HIS A 127 7.10 0.62 4.13
N ARG A 128 6.94 -0.67 3.83
CA ARG A 128 5.87 -1.18 2.98
C ARG A 128 4.62 -1.48 3.79
N ILE A 129 3.52 -0.82 3.44
CA ILE A 129 2.21 -1.03 4.08
C ILE A 129 1.20 -1.35 2.98
N LEU A 130 0.83 -2.63 2.85
CA LEU A 130 -0.18 -3.01 1.86
C LEU A 130 -1.58 -2.58 2.33
N ARG A 131 -2.22 -1.68 1.59
CA ARG A 131 -3.56 -1.17 1.93
C ARG A 131 -4.64 -2.23 1.85
N LYS A 132 -4.43 -3.31 1.11
CA LYS A 132 -5.28 -4.51 1.21
C LYS A 132 -5.33 -5.09 2.63
N ASP A 133 -4.19 -5.08 3.35
CA ASP A 133 -4.10 -5.69 4.67
C ASP A 133 -4.78 -4.78 5.70
N THR A 134 -4.64 -3.45 5.54
CA THR A 134 -5.43 -2.45 6.28
C THR A 134 -6.93 -2.64 6.06
N PHE A 135 -7.35 -2.79 4.80
CA PHE A 135 -8.75 -3.04 4.46
C PHE A 135 -9.29 -4.31 5.11
N LEU A 136 -8.56 -5.42 5.02
CA LEU A 136 -8.93 -6.70 5.61
C LEU A 136 -9.10 -6.60 7.12
N ASN A 137 -8.15 -5.97 7.80
CA ASN A 137 -8.23 -5.75 9.24
C ASN A 137 -9.46 -4.89 9.62
N LEU A 138 -9.77 -3.84 8.86
CA LEU A 138 -10.97 -3.02 9.09
C LEU A 138 -12.27 -3.80 8.86
N TRP A 139 -12.28 -4.70 7.87
CA TRP A 139 -13.41 -5.59 7.60
C TRP A 139 -13.63 -6.58 8.75
N GLU A 140 -12.58 -7.29 9.17
CA GLU A 140 -12.63 -8.28 10.25
C GLU A 140 -13.03 -7.68 11.61
N LEU A 141 -12.65 -6.41 11.83
CA LEU A 141 -13.03 -5.64 13.01
C LEU A 141 -14.43 -5.02 12.92
N GLU A 142 -15.18 -5.29 11.85
CA GLU A 142 -16.54 -4.76 11.59
C GLU A 142 -16.61 -3.22 11.70
N ILE A 143 -15.56 -2.54 11.23
CA ILE A 143 -15.46 -1.08 11.29
C ILE A 143 -16.30 -0.42 10.18
N PHE A 144 -16.43 -1.08 9.02
CA PHE A 144 -17.21 -0.55 7.91
C PHE A 144 -18.71 -0.61 8.21
N SER A 145 -19.38 0.53 8.10
CA SER A 145 -20.84 0.58 8.14
C SER A 145 -21.44 -0.02 6.87
N ASP A 146 -22.71 -0.39 6.92
CA ASP A 146 -23.46 -0.89 5.75
C ASP A 146 -23.40 0.07 4.56
N LEU A 147 -23.38 1.38 4.81
CA LEU A 147 -23.23 2.40 3.77
C LEU A 147 -21.86 2.31 3.06
N ILE A 148 -20.77 2.10 3.82
CA ILE A 148 -19.43 1.92 3.25
C ILE A 148 -19.35 0.58 2.51
N LYS A 149 -19.94 -0.49 3.04
CA LYS A 149 -20.03 -1.79 2.36
C LYS A 149 -20.83 -1.67 1.04
N LEU A 150 -21.91 -0.89 1.02
CA LEU A 150 -22.65 -0.56 -0.20
C LEU A 150 -21.78 0.19 -1.20
N PHE A 151 -21.02 1.19 -0.76
CA PHE A 151 -20.07 1.91 -1.62
C PHE A 151 -19.01 0.99 -2.21
N ILE A 152 -18.46 0.07 -1.40
CA ILE A 152 -17.48 -0.93 -1.86
C ILE A 152 -18.11 -1.85 -2.92
N SER A 153 -19.39 -2.18 -2.81
CA SER A 153 -20.11 -2.95 -3.84
C SER A 153 -20.12 -2.22 -5.18
N PHE A 154 -20.48 -0.92 -5.17
CA PHE A 154 -20.41 -0.07 -6.36
C PHE A 154 -19.00 -0.04 -6.95
N VAL A 155 -17.98 0.18 -6.11
CA VAL A 155 -16.57 0.22 -6.51
C VAL A 155 -16.15 -1.06 -7.22
N ILE A 156 -16.50 -2.23 -6.68
CA ILE A 156 -16.14 -3.53 -7.26
C ILE A 156 -16.84 -3.74 -8.61
N GLU A 157 -18.16 -3.52 -8.68
CA GLU A 157 -18.97 -3.82 -9.86
C GLU A 157 -18.67 -2.89 -11.03
N LYS A 158 -18.49 -1.59 -10.77
CA LYS A 158 -18.12 -0.61 -11.79
C LYS A 158 -16.60 -0.46 -11.96
N ARG A 159 -15.79 -1.22 -11.21
CA ARG A 159 -14.32 -1.19 -11.23
C ARG A 159 -13.74 0.23 -11.09
N VAL A 160 -14.24 0.96 -10.11
CA VAL A 160 -13.88 2.36 -9.90
C VAL A 160 -12.55 2.47 -9.18
N ILE A 161 -11.58 3.15 -9.80
CA ILE A 161 -10.25 3.37 -9.22
C ILE A 161 -10.04 4.80 -8.69
N SER A 162 -10.75 5.78 -9.22
CA SER A 162 -10.56 7.19 -8.92
C SER A 162 -11.88 7.88 -8.59
N TYR A 163 -11.83 8.82 -7.65
CA TYR A 163 -12.96 9.48 -7.04
C TYR A 163 -12.75 10.98 -7.04
N THR A 164 -13.57 11.71 -7.80
CA THR A 164 -13.54 13.18 -7.82
C THR A 164 -14.51 13.73 -6.78
N ILE A 165 -14.05 14.64 -5.92
CA ILE A 165 -14.89 15.44 -5.02
C ILE A 165 -14.83 16.91 -5.47
N ILE A 166 -15.98 17.54 -5.67
CA ILE A 166 -16.08 18.97 -5.99
C ILE A 166 -16.22 19.76 -4.70
N GLU A 167 -15.30 20.67 -4.44
CA GLU A 167 -15.35 21.56 -3.27
C GLU A 167 -15.79 22.99 -3.64
N SER A 168 -15.77 23.33 -4.93
CA SER A 168 -16.17 24.65 -5.42
C SER A 168 -17.59 24.65 -6.01
N PRO A 169 -18.48 25.55 -5.54
CA PRO A 169 -19.86 25.64 -6.03
C PRO A 169 -19.97 26.20 -7.46
N ASN A 170 -18.86 26.66 -8.04
CA ASN A 170 -18.84 27.29 -9.37
C ASN A 170 -18.55 26.29 -10.51
N VAL A 171 -18.53 24.98 -10.22
CA VAL A 171 -18.39 23.94 -11.24
C VAL A 171 -19.77 23.54 -11.74
N PHE A 172 -19.96 23.68 -13.04
CA PHE A 172 -21.21 23.30 -13.72
C PHE A 172 -21.14 21.89 -14.32
N GLU A 173 -19.94 21.29 -14.37
CA GLU A 173 -19.75 19.93 -14.89
C GLU A 173 -19.86 18.90 -13.77
N ARG A 174 -20.76 17.94 -13.96
CA ARG A 174 -20.96 16.82 -13.03
C ARG A 174 -19.86 15.78 -13.29
N PRO A 175 -19.11 15.33 -12.27
CA PRO A 175 -18.10 14.30 -12.46
C PRO A 175 -18.76 13.00 -12.95
N ILE A 176 -18.10 12.31 -13.89
CA ILE A 176 -18.60 11.05 -14.51
C ILE A 176 -18.99 10.01 -13.44
N ILE A 177 -18.25 9.96 -12.33
CA ILE A 177 -18.54 9.03 -11.23
C ILE A 177 -19.93 9.26 -10.61
N ILE A 178 -20.41 10.50 -10.56
CA ILE A 178 -21.70 10.83 -9.99
C ILE A 178 -22.84 10.29 -10.86
N ASP A 179 -22.70 10.37 -12.19
CA ASP A 179 -23.64 9.74 -13.12
C ASP A 179 -23.58 8.22 -13.03
N SER A 180 -22.37 7.64 -12.91
CA SER A 180 -22.19 6.20 -12.75
C SER A 180 -22.81 5.65 -11.47
N ILE A 181 -22.73 6.38 -10.36
CA ILE A 181 -23.41 6.02 -9.11
C ILE A 181 -24.93 5.99 -9.34
N HIS A 182 -25.49 7.05 -9.91
CA HIS A 182 -26.92 7.15 -10.12
C HIS A 182 -27.46 6.05 -11.03
N GLU A 183 -26.74 5.73 -12.12
CA GLU A 183 -27.06 4.60 -13.00
C GLU A 183 -27.02 3.27 -12.23
N TRP A 184 -25.96 3.03 -11.47
CA TRP A 184 -25.82 1.79 -10.68
C TRP A 184 -26.89 1.63 -9.61
N GLU A 185 -27.26 2.71 -8.92
CA GLU A 185 -28.36 2.69 -7.93
C GLU A 185 -29.69 2.31 -8.60
N THR A 186 -29.95 2.87 -9.78
CA THR A 186 -31.15 2.58 -10.58
C THR A 186 -31.17 1.12 -11.04
N GLU A 187 -30.04 0.62 -11.54
CA GLU A 187 -29.88 -0.78 -11.99
C GLU A 187 -30.13 -1.79 -10.85
N ASN A 188 -29.76 -1.41 -9.62
CA ASN A 188 -29.92 -2.26 -8.43
C ASN A 188 -31.21 -2.00 -7.65
N GLY A 189 -32.11 -1.13 -8.14
CA GLY A 189 -33.39 -0.85 -7.47
C GLY A 189 -33.25 -0.28 -6.05
N LEU A 190 -32.14 0.43 -5.79
CA LEU A 190 -31.88 1.03 -4.48
C LEU A 190 -32.82 2.21 -4.24
N GLY A 191 -33.13 2.50 -2.98
CA GLY A 191 -33.89 3.70 -2.63
C GLY A 191 -33.24 4.98 -3.18
N ASP A 192 -34.07 5.98 -3.50
CA ASP A 192 -33.66 7.18 -4.23
C ASP A 192 -32.37 7.82 -3.66
N ASN A 193 -31.30 7.77 -4.47
CA ASN A 193 -30.03 8.48 -4.28
C ASN A 193 -29.32 8.23 -2.93
N ILE A 194 -29.43 7.04 -2.35
CA ILE A 194 -28.81 6.71 -1.04
C ILE A 194 -27.29 6.87 -1.09
N LEU A 195 -26.63 6.22 -2.03
CA LEU A 195 -25.19 6.28 -2.23
C LEU A 195 -24.78 7.63 -2.79
N LEU A 196 -25.53 8.16 -3.76
CA LEU A 196 -25.26 9.46 -4.36
C LEU A 196 -25.22 10.58 -3.30
N SER A 197 -26.19 10.60 -2.38
CA SER A 197 -26.27 11.63 -1.32
C SER A 197 -25.17 11.48 -0.26
N ASN A 198 -24.49 10.33 -0.22
CA ASN A 198 -23.45 10.01 0.77
C ASN A 198 -22.07 9.79 0.14
N TYR A 199 -21.92 10.05 -1.16
CA TYR A 199 -20.72 9.74 -1.93
C TYR A 199 -19.46 10.38 -1.31
N GLU A 200 -19.49 11.68 -1.05
CA GLU A 200 -18.34 12.39 -0.45
C GLU A 200 -17.98 11.82 0.92
N THR A 201 -18.99 11.49 1.74
CA THR A 201 -18.77 10.87 3.05
C THR A 201 -18.08 9.52 2.91
N CYS A 202 -18.44 8.73 1.90
CA CYS A 202 -17.79 7.46 1.62
C CYS A 202 -16.33 7.65 1.20
N VAL A 203 -16.05 8.56 0.28
CA VAL A 203 -14.67 8.86 -0.18
C VAL A 203 -13.81 9.38 0.97
N TYR A 204 -14.30 10.34 1.76
CA TYR A 204 -13.58 10.84 2.93
C TYR A 204 -13.36 9.75 4.00
N THR A 205 -14.30 8.80 4.14
CA THR A 205 -14.11 7.66 5.04
C THR A 205 -12.99 6.74 4.56
N LEU A 206 -12.94 6.42 3.26
CA LEU A 206 -11.82 5.65 2.69
C LEU A 206 -10.49 6.39 2.84
N SER A 207 -10.48 7.72 2.63
CA SER A 207 -9.28 8.55 2.78
C SER A 207 -8.80 8.56 4.23
N ARG A 208 -9.71 8.69 5.20
CA ARG A 208 -9.40 8.64 6.63
C ARG A 208 -8.77 7.32 7.06
N TYR A 209 -9.17 6.21 6.44
CA TYR A 209 -8.59 4.89 6.68
C TYR A 209 -7.37 4.58 5.79
N GLU A 210 -6.89 5.58 5.05
CA GLU A 210 -5.74 5.47 4.15
C GLU A 210 -5.91 4.34 3.12
N LEU A 211 -7.14 4.16 2.62
CA LEU A 211 -7.49 3.19 1.57
C LEU A 211 -7.47 3.83 0.17
N VAL A 212 -7.52 5.16 0.13
CA VAL A 212 -7.29 5.99 -1.04
C VAL A 212 -6.30 7.09 -0.67
N TYR A 213 -5.59 7.64 -1.66
CA TYR A 213 -4.72 8.80 -1.52
C TYR A 213 -5.18 9.93 -2.43
N GLU A 214 -4.90 11.17 -2.03
CA GLU A 214 -5.11 12.36 -2.89
C GLU A 214 -4.14 12.27 -4.08
N SER A 215 -4.67 11.99 -5.28
CA SER A 215 -3.88 11.79 -6.50
C SER A 215 -3.74 13.06 -7.31
N ASP A 216 -4.72 13.96 -7.25
CA ASP A 216 -4.68 15.25 -7.93
C ASP A 216 -5.48 16.30 -7.15
N VAL A 217 -5.09 17.56 -7.32
CA VAL A 217 -5.74 18.72 -6.71
C VAL A 217 -6.05 19.73 -7.80
N TYR A 218 -7.34 19.97 -8.00
CA TYR A 218 -7.84 20.95 -8.93
C TYR A 218 -8.22 22.24 -8.20
N PRO A 219 -8.29 23.39 -8.89
CA PRO A 219 -8.81 24.62 -8.31
C PRO A 219 -10.24 24.52 -7.75
N TRP A 220 -10.96 23.47 -8.14
CA TRP A 220 -12.37 23.27 -7.84
C TRP A 220 -12.68 22.03 -7.02
N GLY A 221 -11.67 21.22 -6.68
CA GLY A 221 -11.89 19.95 -6.02
C GLY A 221 -10.65 19.08 -5.98
N LYS A 222 -10.84 17.82 -5.61
CA LYS A 222 -9.75 16.87 -5.41
C LYS A 222 -10.08 15.54 -6.06
N GLU A 223 -9.05 14.83 -6.48
CA GLU A 223 -9.15 13.45 -6.90
C GLU A 223 -8.47 12.55 -5.88
N TYR A 224 -9.15 11.45 -5.55
CA TYR A 224 -8.63 10.39 -4.72
C TYR A 224 -8.52 9.11 -5.55
N THR A 225 -7.44 8.34 -5.37
CA THR A 225 -7.23 7.08 -6.09
C THR A 225 -7.01 5.93 -5.12
N LEU A 226 -7.57 4.75 -5.43
CA LEU A 226 -7.33 3.52 -4.68
C LEU A 226 -5.85 3.14 -4.70
N TYR A 227 -5.36 2.68 -3.56
CA TYR A 227 -4.03 2.09 -3.51
C TYR A 227 -3.96 0.78 -4.33
N PRO A 228 -2.84 0.51 -5.05
CA PRO A 228 -2.74 -0.60 -6.00
C PRO A 228 -3.10 -1.98 -5.45
N SER A 229 -2.58 -2.33 -4.27
CA SER A 229 -2.82 -3.62 -3.62
C SER A 229 -4.28 -3.82 -3.24
N LEU A 230 -4.95 -2.73 -2.85
CA LEU A 230 -6.37 -2.75 -2.54
C LEU A 230 -7.21 -2.87 -3.81
N ALA A 231 -6.88 -2.12 -4.86
CA ALA A 231 -7.56 -2.23 -6.14
C ALA A 231 -7.47 -3.65 -6.72
N GLU A 232 -6.28 -4.24 -6.72
CA GLU A 232 -6.07 -5.64 -7.15
C GLU A 232 -6.91 -6.61 -6.32
N TYR A 233 -6.97 -6.41 -5.00
CA TYR A 233 -7.74 -7.24 -4.10
C TYR A 233 -9.25 -7.13 -4.35
N LEU A 234 -9.79 -5.91 -4.45
CA LEU A 234 -11.22 -5.65 -4.65
C LEU A 234 -11.72 -6.18 -5.99
N PHE A 235 -10.92 -6.05 -7.05
CA PHE A 235 -11.31 -6.49 -8.40
C PHE A 235 -10.94 -7.95 -8.70
N SER A 236 -10.40 -8.66 -7.71
CA SER A 236 -10.12 -10.08 -7.81
C SER A 236 -11.42 -10.89 -7.97
N PRO A 237 -11.46 -11.88 -8.89
CA PRO A 237 -12.60 -12.79 -9.01
C PRO A 237 -12.91 -13.59 -7.73
N GLN A 238 -11.97 -13.64 -6.79
CA GLN A 238 -12.08 -14.40 -5.54
C GLN A 238 -12.34 -13.51 -4.33
N PHE A 239 -12.89 -12.31 -4.53
CA PHE A 239 -13.24 -11.42 -3.42
C PHE A 239 -14.22 -12.12 -2.45
N PRO A 240 -13.83 -12.41 -1.20
CA PRO A 240 -14.52 -13.37 -0.34
C PRO A 240 -15.83 -12.85 0.24
N TYR A 241 -16.06 -11.54 0.21
CA TYR A 241 -17.23 -10.89 0.84
C TYR A 241 -18.37 -10.61 -0.14
N ALA A 242 -18.37 -11.21 -1.34
CA ALA A 242 -19.39 -10.97 -2.35
C ALA A 242 -20.82 -11.29 -1.86
N GLU A 243 -21.00 -12.37 -1.11
CA GLU A 243 -22.31 -12.73 -0.54
C GLU A 243 -22.78 -11.72 0.50
N GLU A 244 -21.88 -11.27 1.38
CA GLU A 244 -22.17 -10.25 2.39
C GLU A 244 -22.60 -8.94 1.72
N LEU A 245 -21.89 -8.52 0.68
CA LEU A 245 -22.23 -7.33 -0.10
C LEU A 245 -23.60 -7.44 -0.77
N ASN A 246 -23.98 -8.61 -1.27
CA ASN A 246 -25.33 -8.83 -1.80
C ASN A 246 -26.42 -8.68 -0.72
N VAL A 247 -26.17 -9.17 0.50
CA VAL A 247 -27.10 -8.98 1.63
C VAL A 247 -27.25 -7.49 1.97
N ILE A 248 -26.14 -6.74 1.96
CA ILE A 248 -26.17 -5.29 2.20
C ILE A 248 -26.95 -4.57 1.11
N LYS A 249 -26.72 -4.88 -0.18
CA LYS A 249 -27.49 -4.29 -1.28
C LYS A 249 -29.00 -4.51 -1.12
N ASN A 250 -29.41 -5.75 -0.82
CA ASN A 250 -30.82 -6.09 -0.61
C ASN A 250 -31.47 -5.32 0.56
N LYS A 251 -30.69 -4.89 1.56
CA LYS A 251 -31.18 -4.07 2.67
C LYS A 251 -31.58 -2.65 2.23
N TYR A 252 -30.97 -2.15 1.16
CA TYR A 252 -31.19 -0.81 0.62
C TYR A 252 -32.13 -0.78 -0.59
N GLU A 253 -32.63 -1.93 -1.03
CA GLU A 253 -33.67 -2.01 -2.06
C GLU A 253 -34.92 -1.21 -1.64
N ALA A 254 -35.47 -0.45 -2.58
CA ALA A 254 -36.71 0.27 -2.35
C ALA A 254 -37.85 -0.75 -2.11
N PRO A 255 -38.75 -0.49 -1.14
CA PRO A 255 -39.95 -1.32 -1.00
C PRO A 255 -40.74 -1.28 -2.31
N LEU A 256 -41.07 -2.46 -2.84
CA LEU A 256 -41.90 -2.59 -4.04
C LEU A 256 -43.17 -1.76 -3.87
N SER A 257 -43.35 -0.78 -4.75
CA SER A 257 -44.60 -0.03 -4.86
C SER A 257 -45.68 -0.96 -5.40
N PHE A 258 -46.62 -1.35 -4.54
CA PHE A 258 -47.85 -2.07 -4.90
C PHE A 258 -48.92 -1.12 -5.43
#